data_AF-A0A158AVJ2-F1
#
_entry.id   AF-A0A158AVJ2-F1
#
_cell.length_a   1.000
_cell.length_b   1.000
_cell.length_c   1.000
_cell.angle_alpha   90.00
_cell.angle_beta   90.00
_cell.angle_gamma   90.00
#
_symmetry.space_group_name_H-M   'P 1'
#
loop_
_entity.id
_entity.type
_entity.pdbx_description
1 polymer ?
#
loop_
_entity_poly.entity_id
_entity_poly.type
_entity_poly.pdbx_seq_one_letter_code
_entity_poly.pdbx_strand_id
1 'polypeptide(L)'
;MHLGLKPPQDHVDQQGVRELSFVPQWAHTRKIAELKNTRNLDVYSQYGMLTQFDERIGMPFAWYFYGLHGNLVKSGQMERVLEAAEAGLIALPEHDYRVLRRWGDAPYGF
;
A
#
# COMPACT_ATOMS: atom_id res chain seq x y z
N MET A 1 -34.41 10.19 -7.16
CA MET A 1 -33.00 10.56 -7.45
C MET A 1 -32.31 9.28 -7.94
N HIS A 2 -31.83 9.25 -9.18
CA HIS A 2 -31.28 8.05 -9.83
C HIS A 2 -29.79 7.90 -9.50
N LEU A 3 -29.40 6.81 -8.82
CA LEU A 3 -27.99 6.41 -8.69
C LEU A 3 -27.63 5.48 -9.86
N GLY A 4 -26.75 5.93 -10.74
CA GLY A 4 -26.17 5.10 -11.80
C GLY A 4 -24.97 4.31 -11.28
N LEU A 5 -25.04 2.99 -11.34
CA LEU A 5 -23.89 2.10 -11.20
C LEU A 5 -23.11 2.13 -12.53
N LYS A 6 -21.81 2.45 -12.49
CA LYS A 6 -20.92 2.31 -13.65
C LYS A 6 -20.31 0.89 -13.61
N PRO A 7 -20.53 0.04 -14.63
CA PRO A 7 -19.91 -1.29 -14.69
C PRO A 7 -18.40 -1.20 -15.00
N PRO A 8 -17.61 -2.22 -14.60
CA PRO A 8 -16.19 -2.31 -14.93
C PRO A 8 -15.99 -2.36 -16.45
N GLN A 9 -14.99 -1.64 -16.95
CA GLN A 9 -14.61 -1.66 -18.36
C GLN A 9 -13.54 -2.74 -18.55
N ASP A 10 -13.91 -3.83 -19.23
CA ASP A 10 -12.97 -4.83 -19.73
C ASP A 10 -12.24 -4.26 -20.96
N HIS A 11 -10.93 -4.14 -20.89
CA HIS A 11 -10.08 -3.92 -22.05
C HIS A 11 -9.23 -5.17 -22.30
N VAL A 12 -9.47 -5.83 -23.42
CA VAL A 12 -8.68 -6.97 -23.89
C VAL A 12 -7.65 -6.43 -24.87
N ASP A 13 -6.36 -6.59 -24.57
CA ASP A 13 -5.30 -6.30 -25.53
C ASP A 13 -5.26 -7.37 -26.64
N GLN A 14 -4.57 -7.08 -27.76
CA GLN A 14 -4.45 -8.00 -28.89
C GLN A 14 -3.51 -9.20 -28.61
N GLN A 15 -2.99 -9.34 -27.40
CA GLN A 15 -1.99 -10.37 -27.02
C GLN A 15 -2.60 -11.44 -26.12
N GLY A 16 -3.88 -11.33 -25.77
CA GLY A 16 -4.58 -12.33 -24.96
C GLY A 16 -4.19 -12.29 -23.48
N VAL A 17 -3.54 -11.22 -23.03
CA VAL A 17 -3.22 -11.02 -21.62
C VAL A 17 -4.43 -10.38 -20.95
N ARG A 18 -4.97 -11.05 -19.93
CA ARG A 18 -6.04 -10.49 -19.11
C ARG A 18 -5.42 -9.50 -18.13
N GLU A 19 -5.47 -8.22 -18.46
CA GLU A 19 -5.08 -7.15 -17.56
C GLU A 19 -6.29 -6.72 -16.73
N LEU A 20 -6.32 -7.11 -15.46
CA LEU A 20 -7.35 -6.67 -14.50
C LEU A 20 -6.84 -5.42 -13.78
N SER A 21 -7.22 -4.25 -14.28
CA SER A 21 -6.94 -2.98 -13.62
C SER A 21 -8.00 -2.69 -12.55
N PHE A 22 -7.63 -2.78 -11.26
CA PHE A 22 -8.49 -2.40 -10.14
C PHE A 22 -8.07 -1.03 -9.61
N VAL A 23 -8.92 -0.03 -9.79
CA VAL A 23 -8.76 1.27 -9.14
C VAL A 23 -9.65 1.26 -7.89
N PRO A 24 -9.09 1.13 -6.67
CA PRO A 24 -9.90 1.21 -5.47
C PRO A 24 -10.57 2.59 -5.37
N GLN A 25 -11.90 2.61 -5.41
CA GLN A 25 -12.70 3.81 -5.18
C GLN A 25 -12.96 3.97 -3.67
N TRP A 26 -12.52 5.09 -3.11
CA TRP A 26 -12.61 5.41 -1.68
C TRP A 26 -14.06 5.69 -1.23
N ALA A 27 -14.48 5.09 -0.11
CA ALA A 27 -15.79 5.31 0.51
C ALA A 27 -15.77 6.29 1.70
N HIS A 28 -14.74 7.14 1.84
CA HIS A 28 -14.67 8.08 2.96
C HIS A 28 -13.87 9.37 2.65
N THR A 29 -14.50 10.51 2.94
CA THR A 29 -13.96 11.88 2.90
C THR A 29 -13.44 12.31 4.27
N ARG A 30 -12.37 11.70 4.78
CA ARG A 30 -11.71 12.17 6.01
C ARG A 30 -10.33 12.74 5.70
N LYS A 31 -10.11 13.99 6.15
CA LYS A 31 -8.81 14.69 6.08
C LYS A 31 -7.79 13.93 6.93
N ILE A 32 -6.97 13.10 6.28
CA ILE A 32 -5.79 12.51 6.91
C ILE A 32 -4.68 13.55 6.83
N ALA A 33 -4.18 13.98 7.99
CA ALA A 33 -3.01 14.86 8.04
C ALA A 33 -1.79 14.11 7.49
N GLU A 34 -1.07 14.73 6.55
CA GLU A 34 0.20 14.22 6.05
C GLU A 34 1.17 13.95 7.22
N LEU A 35 1.80 12.78 7.20
CA LEU A 35 2.84 12.39 8.15
C LEU A 35 4.08 13.29 7.95
N LYS A 36 4.13 14.41 8.68
CA LYS A 36 5.30 15.29 8.74
C LYS A 36 6.42 14.65 9.55
N ASN A 37 7.62 14.62 8.94
CA ASN A 37 8.93 14.26 9.49
C ASN A 37 9.18 12.77 9.83
N THR A 38 9.49 11.99 8.81
CA THR A 38 9.88 10.57 8.91
C THR A 38 11.39 10.31 8.76
N ARG A 39 12.24 11.35 8.71
CA ARG A 39 13.69 11.17 8.48
C ARG A 39 14.49 10.58 9.66
N ASN A 40 13.98 10.63 10.89
CA ASN A 40 14.68 10.20 12.12
C ASN A 40 13.85 9.29 13.03
N LEU A 41 12.78 8.66 12.52
CA LEU A 41 12.04 7.69 13.32
C LEU A 41 12.83 6.38 13.35
N ASP A 42 12.96 5.79 14.53
CA ASP A 42 13.40 4.41 14.70
C ASP A 42 12.43 3.45 13.97
N VAL A 43 12.93 2.31 13.51
CA VAL A 43 12.21 1.34 12.67
C VAL A 43 10.85 0.96 13.27
N TYR A 44 10.80 0.73 14.59
CA TYR A 44 9.57 0.41 15.31
C TYR A 44 8.56 1.57 15.32
N SER A 45 9.05 2.80 15.42
CA SER A 45 8.19 3.99 15.39
C SER A 45 7.58 4.19 14.01
N GLN A 46 8.36 4.02 12.94
CA GLN A 46 7.83 4.09 11.58
C GLN A 46 6.79 3.00 11.36
N TYR A 47 7.10 1.75 11.72
CA TYR A 47 6.16 0.65 11.56
C TYR A 47 4.89 0.85 12.39
N GLY A 48 5.01 1.32 13.63
CA GLY A 48 3.85 1.65 14.47
C GLY A 48 2.96 2.74 13.86
N MET A 49 3.52 3.71 13.14
CA MET A 49 2.70 4.68 12.40
C MET A 49 1.98 4.06 11.20
N LEU A 50 2.61 3.10 10.50
CA LEU A 50 1.98 2.37 9.39
C LEU A 50 0.86 1.46 9.91
N THR A 51 1.03 0.82 11.06
CA THR A 51 -0.03 0.04 11.71
C THR A 51 -1.19 0.94 12.15
N GLN A 52 -0.92 2.10 12.76
CA GLN A 52 -1.97 3.08 13.08
C GLN A 52 -2.67 3.62 11.84
N PHE A 53 -1.95 3.74 10.72
CA PHE A 53 -2.54 4.12 9.44
C PHE A 53 -3.53 3.05 8.97
N ASP A 54 -3.12 1.77 8.99
CA ASP A 54 -3.99 0.64 8.67
C ASP A 54 -5.24 0.58 9.54
N GLU A 55 -5.11 0.81 10.85
CA GLU A 55 -6.24 0.88 11.79
C GLU A 55 -7.23 2.00 11.43
N ARG A 56 -6.74 3.16 11.00
CA ARG A 56 -7.58 4.29 10.57
C ARG A 56 -8.31 4.01 9.26
N ILE A 57 -7.67 3.26 8.36
CA ILE A 57 -8.27 2.82 7.09
C ILE A 57 -9.24 1.65 7.32
N GLY A 58 -9.02 0.86 8.38
CA GLY A 58 -9.80 -0.33 8.73
C GLY A 58 -9.36 -1.60 8.00
N MET A 59 -8.15 -1.61 7.43
CA MET A 59 -7.60 -2.75 6.71
C MET A 59 -6.11 -2.92 7.04
N PRO A 60 -5.66 -4.11 7.49
CA PRO A 60 -4.24 -4.38 7.68
C PRO A 60 -3.50 -4.33 6.34
N PHE A 61 -2.25 -3.91 6.36
CA PHE A 61 -1.39 -3.83 5.19
C PHE A 61 -1.87 -2.83 4.11
N ALA A 62 -2.82 -1.94 4.45
CA ALA A 62 -3.30 -0.91 3.52
C ALA A 62 -2.18 0.05 3.09
N TRP A 63 -1.25 0.37 4.00
CA TRP A 63 -0.11 1.25 3.72
C TRP A 63 0.73 0.78 2.52
N TYR A 64 0.80 -0.52 2.23
CA TYR A 64 1.53 -1.07 1.09
C TYR A 64 0.96 -0.54 -0.23
N PHE A 65 -0.36 -0.61 -0.40
CA PHE A 65 -1.05 -0.13 -1.60
C PHE A 65 -0.92 1.39 -1.77
N TYR A 66 -0.97 2.13 -0.67
CA TYR A 66 -0.69 3.57 -0.69
C TYR A 66 0.76 3.89 -1.08
N GLY A 67 1.68 3.00 -0.73
CA GLY A 67 3.09 3.06 -1.11
C GLY A 67 3.29 2.85 -2.61
N LEU A 68 2.54 1.91 -3.22
CA LEU A 68 2.54 1.70 -4.67
C LEU A 68 2.09 2.92 -5.48
N HIS A 69 1.20 3.73 -4.90
CA HIS A 69 0.72 4.97 -5.51
C HIS A 69 1.60 6.20 -5.19
N GLY A 70 2.61 6.08 -4.32
CA GLY A 70 3.50 7.18 -3.95
C GLY A 70 2.86 8.36 -3.22
N ASN A 71 1.65 8.20 -2.69
CA ASN A 71 0.88 9.28 -2.07
C ASN A 71 1.24 9.50 -0.59
N LEU A 72 0.53 8.79 0.30
CA LEU A 72 0.64 8.96 1.76
C LEU A 72 1.77 8.15 2.37
N VAL A 73 2.24 7.15 1.64
CA VAL A 73 3.36 6.29 2.01
C VAL A 73 4.35 6.34 0.85
N LYS A 74 5.62 6.57 1.16
CA LYS A 74 6.69 6.63 0.16
C LYS A 74 7.34 5.26 -0.01
N SER A 75 7.86 4.95 -1.19
CA SER A 75 8.58 3.69 -1.45
C SER A 75 9.72 3.45 -0.44
N GLY A 76 10.48 4.49 -0.09
CA GLY A 76 11.55 4.37 0.92
C GLY A 76 11.06 3.98 2.32
N GLN A 77 9.78 4.21 2.65
CA GLN A 77 9.20 3.68 3.88
C GLN A 77 8.90 2.19 3.77
N MET A 78 8.46 1.73 2.60
CA MET A 78 8.24 0.31 2.32
C MET A 78 9.56 -0.46 2.31
N GLU A 79 10.59 0.07 1.65
CA GLU A 79 11.96 -0.47 1.64
C GLU A 79 12.47 -0.66 3.08
N ARG A 80 12.31 0.34 3.93
CA ARG A 80 12.75 0.26 5.33
C ARG A 80 11.97 -0.77 6.15
N VAL A 81 10.69 -1.01 5.86
CA VAL A 81 9.94 -2.10 6.49
C VAL A 81 10.42 -3.45 5.98
N LEU A 82 10.74 -3.57 4.69
CA LEU A 82 11.29 -4.79 4.11
C LEU A 82 12.64 -5.13 4.74
N GLU A 83 13.59 -4.19 4.78
CA GLU A 83 14.89 -4.37 5.43
C GLU A 83 14.75 -4.81 6.89
N ALA A 84 13.83 -4.18 7.62
CA ALA A 84 13.56 -4.53 9.01
C ALA A 84 12.91 -5.91 9.19
N ALA A 85 12.06 -6.33 8.25
CA ALA A 85 11.49 -7.68 8.25
C ALA A 85 12.56 -8.73 7.96
N GLU A 86 13.45 -8.48 7.00
CA GLU A 86 14.58 -9.36 6.68
C GLU A 86 15.60 -9.45 7.82
N ALA A 87 15.80 -8.36 8.57
CA ALA A 87 16.61 -8.34 9.78
C ALA A 87 15.93 -8.98 11.00
N GLY A 88 14.69 -9.46 10.89
CA GLY A 88 13.92 -10.04 11.99
C GLY A 88 13.48 -9.02 13.06
N LEU A 89 13.56 -7.72 12.77
CA LEU A 89 13.14 -6.64 13.66
C LEU A 89 11.63 -6.44 13.62
N ILE A 90 11.00 -6.64 12.46
CA ILE A 90 9.55 -6.57 12.27
C ILE A 90 9.02 -7.94 11.86
N ALA A 91 7.98 -8.40 12.56
CA ALA A 91 7.23 -9.58 12.17
C ALA A 91 6.02 -9.16 11.32
N LEU A 92 6.04 -9.49 10.04
CA LEU A 92 4.89 -9.38 9.15
C LEU A 92 4.19 -10.74 9.04
N PRO A 93 2.87 -10.78 8.81
CA PRO A 93 2.23 -11.99 8.33
C PRO A 93 2.95 -12.49 7.06
N GLU A 94 3.20 -13.79 6.98
CA GLU A 94 4.01 -14.40 5.91
C GLU A 94 3.52 -14.04 4.49
N HIS A 95 2.21 -13.91 4.30
CA HIS A 95 1.65 -13.52 3.01
C HIS A 95 1.98 -12.08 2.63
N ASP A 96 1.90 -11.14 3.58
CA ASP A 96 2.24 -9.74 3.37
C ASP A 96 3.74 -9.55 3.15
N TYR A 97 4.56 -10.28 3.91
CA TYR A 97 6.01 -10.31 3.71
C TYR A 97 6.38 -10.73 2.29
N ARG A 98 5.79 -11.82 1.77
CA ARG A 98 6.07 -12.28 0.40
C ARG A 98 5.67 -11.26 -0.66
N VAL A 99 4.57 -10.54 -0.45
CA VAL A 99 4.14 -9.46 -1.36
C VAL A 99 5.15 -8.31 -1.33
N LEU A 100 5.52 -7.85 -0.13
CA LEU A 100 6.50 -6.77 0.05
C LEU A 100 7.88 -7.14 -0.49
N ARG A 101 8.33 -8.38 -0.25
CA ARG A 101 9.61 -8.91 -0.76
C ARG A 101 9.62 -8.94 -2.28
N ARG A 102 8.57 -9.48 -2.91
CA ARG A 102 8.47 -9.50 -4.38
C ARG A 102 8.49 -8.09 -4.97
N TRP A 103 7.87 -7.13 -4.30
CA TRP A 103 7.97 -5.73 -4.68
C TRP A 103 9.39 -5.18 -4.50
N GLY A 104 10.10 -5.51 -3.42
CA GLY A 104 11.50 -5.11 -3.25
C GLY A 104 12.44 -5.68 -4.31
N ASP A 105 12.22 -6.94 -4.72
CA ASP A 105 13.00 -7.61 -5.78
C ASP A 105 12.78 -6.96 -7.16
N ALA A 106 11.55 -6.50 -7.43
CA ALA A 106 11.18 -5.85 -8.68
C ALA A 106 10.18 -4.72 -8.40
N PRO A 107 10.65 -3.51 -8.05
CA PRO A 107 9.75 -2.42 -7.66
C PRO A 107 8.80 -2.02 -8.78
N TYR A 108 7.51 -1.96 -8.45
CA TYR A 108 6.45 -1.47 -9.31
C TYR A 108 5.60 -0.43 -8.58
N GLY A 109 4.88 0.38 -9.34
CA GLY A 109 4.00 1.44 -8.83
C GLY A 109 3.10 1.98 -9.94
N PHE A 110 2.10 2.77 -9.55
CA PHE A 110 1.12 3.39 -10.45
C PHE A 110 1.24 4.91 -10.45
#